data_AF-A0A9W8GMJ3-F1
#
_entry.id   AF-A0A9W8GMJ3-F1
#
_cell.length_a   1.000
_cell.length_b   1.000
_cell.length_c   1.000
_cell.angle_alpha   90.00
_cell.angle_beta   90.00
_cell.angle_gamma   90.00
#
_symmetry.space_group_name_H-M   'P 1'
#
loop_
_entity.id
_entity.type
_entity.pdbx_description
1 polymer ?
#
loop_
_entity_poly.entity_id
_entity_poly.type
_entity_poly.pdbx_seq_one_letter_code
_entity_poly.pdbx_strand_id
1 'polypeptide(L)'
;MAKGLKQMRDQMRTIDLIIETRDARIPLSSINMEFERLVGSKARLIVYNKADLAPVDIQLNVQEEMAKRQQRAIFTDANKKVSHILDIAVDIAKRDPVKYPQFSIMVVGMPNVGKSSLINALRRTGVNRGKAASTGAKPGVTRAVSSKIRVFDKPPIYLLDTPGVMMPHIPDTMTAIKVALTGM
;
A
#
# COMPACT_ATOMS: atom_id res chain seq x y z
N MET A 1 6.72 -9.54 -17.93
CA MET A 1 5.69 -8.88 -17.10
C MET A 1 4.53 -9.81 -16.67
N ALA A 2 4.06 -10.74 -17.51
CA ALA A 2 2.90 -11.61 -17.20
C ALA A 2 3.02 -12.51 -15.94
N LYS A 3 4.23 -12.96 -15.56
CA LYS A 3 4.43 -13.86 -14.41
C LYS A 3 4.13 -13.19 -13.06
N GLY A 4 4.48 -11.92 -12.89
CA GLY A 4 4.27 -11.18 -11.64
C GLY A 4 2.80 -10.84 -11.39
N LEU A 5 2.09 -10.38 -12.42
CA LEU A 5 0.64 -10.15 -12.35
C LEU A 5 -0.14 -11.43 -12.11
N LYS A 6 0.24 -12.56 -12.74
CA LYS A 6 -0.39 -13.86 -12.49
C LYS A 6 -0.21 -14.32 -11.05
N GLN A 7 1.03 -14.27 -10.53
CA GLN A 7 1.32 -14.64 -9.15
C GLN A 7 0.58 -13.76 -8.14
N MET A 8 0.50 -12.46 -8.40
CA MET A 8 -0.27 -11.53 -7.59
C MET A 8 -1.76 -11.87 -7.61
N ARG A 9 -2.32 -12.22 -8.77
CA ARG A 9 -3.72 -12.64 -8.91
C ARG A 9 -4.05 -13.87 -8.08
N ASP A 10 -3.14 -14.83 -8.02
CA ASP A 10 -3.31 -16.03 -7.19
C ASP A 10 -3.25 -15.67 -5.71
N GLN A 11 -2.28 -14.84 -5.30
CA GLN A 11 -2.15 -14.38 -3.92
C GLN A 11 -3.37 -13.59 -3.45
N MET A 12 -3.92 -12.70 -4.28
CA MET A 12 -5.09 -11.87 -3.97
C MET A 12 -6.33 -12.67 -3.54
N ARG A 13 -6.48 -13.94 -3.98
CA ARG A 13 -7.62 -14.78 -3.55
C ARG A 13 -7.67 -14.96 -2.03
N THR A 14 -6.52 -14.96 -1.38
CA THR A 14 -6.37 -15.15 0.07
C THR A 14 -6.31 -13.85 0.87
N ILE A 15 -6.54 -12.70 0.20
CA ILE A 15 -6.41 -11.36 0.78
C ILE A 15 -7.80 -10.78 1.05
N ASP A 16 -7.95 -10.26 2.26
CA ASP A 16 -9.16 -9.61 2.79
C ASP A 16 -9.18 -8.11 2.52
N LEU A 17 -8.01 -7.46 2.58
CA LEU A 17 -7.85 -6.03 2.36
C LEU A 17 -6.59 -5.73 1.53
N ILE A 18 -6.73 -4.85 0.54
CA ILE A 18 -5.60 -4.32 -0.22
C ILE A 18 -5.25 -2.93 0.33
N ILE A 19 -3.98 -2.73 0.68
CA ILE A 19 -3.41 -1.40 0.95
C ILE A 19 -2.66 -0.96 -0.30
N GLU A 20 -3.22 0.01 -1.01
CA GLU A 20 -2.61 0.60 -2.19
C GLU A 20 -1.75 1.81 -1.78
N THR A 21 -0.44 1.65 -1.85
CA THR A 21 0.51 2.72 -1.51
C THR A 21 0.81 3.58 -2.73
N ARG A 22 0.55 4.87 -2.61
CA ARG A 22 0.80 5.93 -3.61
C ARG A 22 1.80 6.94 -3.05
N ASP A 23 2.41 7.75 -3.92
CA ASP A 23 3.32 8.83 -3.51
C ASP A 23 2.53 10.14 -3.39
N ALA A 24 2.49 10.72 -2.20
CA ALA A 24 1.71 11.93 -1.91
C ALA A 24 2.18 13.15 -2.71
N ARG A 25 3.43 13.18 -3.18
CA ARG A 25 3.98 14.27 -3.99
C ARG A 25 3.36 14.31 -5.40
N ILE A 26 2.96 13.15 -5.91
CA ILE A 26 2.35 12.99 -7.23
C ILE A 26 1.12 12.07 -7.14
N PRO A 27 0.08 12.49 -6.41
CA PRO A 27 -1.00 11.59 -5.98
C PRO A 27 -1.78 10.98 -7.14
N LEU A 28 -1.91 11.71 -8.26
CA LEU A 28 -2.57 11.24 -9.47
C LEU A 28 -1.64 10.46 -10.40
N SER A 29 -0.40 10.91 -10.56
CA SER A 29 0.59 10.26 -11.44
C SER A 29 1.16 8.97 -10.85
N SER A 30 0.96 8.72 -9.55
CA SER A 30 1.38 7.46 -8.91
C SER A 30 0.34 6.33 -8.96
N ILE A 31 -0.80 6.58 -9.61
CA ILE A 31 -1.89 5.60 -9.78
C ILE A 31 -1.51 4.59 -10.86
N ASN A 32 -1.46 3.31 -10.51
CA ASN A 32 -1.22 2.26 -11.50
C ASN A 32 -2.56 1.67 -11.99
N MET A 33 -2.95 2.05 -13.21
CA MET A 33 -4.23 1.64 -13.83
C MET A 33 -4.40 0.12 -13.99
N GLU A 34 -3.31 -0.64 -14.11
CA GLU A 34 -3.39 -2.10 -14.16
C GLU A 34 -3.81 -2.69 -12.82
N PHE A 35 -3.45 -2.06 -11.71
CA PHE A 35 -3.95 -2.47 -10.40
C PHE A 35 -5.42 -2.16 -10.22
N GLU A 36 -5.91 -1.01 -10.70
CA GLU A 36 -7.36 -0.71 -10.64
C GLU A 36 -8.18 -1.84 -11.29
N ARG A 37 -7.71 -2.33 -12.46
CA ARG A 37 -8.34 -3.47 -13.15
C ARG A 37 -8.21 -4.78 -12.39
N LEU A 38 -7.06 -5.01 -11.74
CA LEU A 38 -6.75 -6.25 -11.04
C LEU A 38 -7.48 -6.37 -9.68
N VAL A 39 -7.59 -5.27 -8.94
CA VAL A 39 -8.21 -5.18 -7.61
C VAL A 39 -9.72 -5.45 -7.68
N GLY A 40 -10.39 -4.99 -8.73
CA GLY A 40 -11.82 -5.18 -8.93
C GLY A 40 -12.64 -4.67 -7.73
N SER A 41 -13.52 -5.50 -7.19
CA SER A 41 -14.40 -5.17 -6.05
C SER A 41 -13.82 -5.50 -4.67
N LYS A 42 -12.53 -5.88 -4.57
CA LYS A 42 -11.91 -6.18 -3.27
C LYS A 42 -11.85 -4.92 -2.39
N ALA A 43 -12.00 -5.12 -1.09
CA ALA A 43 -11.85 -4.04 -0.12
C ALA A 43 -10.45 -3.42 -0.24
N ARG A 44 -10.41 -2.09 -0.32
CA ARG A 44 -9.19 -1.32 -0.59
C ARG A 44 -9.10 -0.11 0.33
N LEU A 45 -7.89 0.13 0.83
CA LEU A 45 -7.48 1.36 1.51
C LEU A 45 -6.33 1.99 0.72
N ILE A 46 -6.50 3.25 0.29
CA ILE A 46 -5.46 4.00 -0.40
C ILE A 46 -4.60 4.71 0.66
N VAL A 47 -3.28 4.59 0.53
CA VAL A 47 -2.31 5.22 1.44
C VAL A 47 -1.36 6.08 0.62
N TYR A 48 -1.49 7.41 0.76
CA TYR A 48 -0.57 8.37 0.20
C TYR A 48 0.62 8.55 1.15
N ASN A 49 1.72 7.88 0.83
CA ASN A 49 2.94 7.91 1.62
C ASN A 49 3.84 9.09 1.22
N LYS A 50 4.80 9.45 2.08
CA LYS A 50 5.66 10.65 1.94
C LYS A 50 4.88 11.97 1.99
N ALA A 51 3.82 12.00 2.79
CA ALA A 51 2.95 13.17 2.95
C ALA A 51 3.69 14.39 3.55
N ASP A 52 4.80 14.17 4.24
CA ASP A 52 5.71 15.22 4.72
C ASP A 52 6.38 16.01 3.58
N LEU A 53 6.48 15.42 2.39
CA LEU A 53 7.09 16.04 1.20
C LEU A 53 6.05 16.65 0.24
N ALA A 54 4.77 16.56 0.56
CA ALA A 54 3.68 17.01 -0.29
C ALA A 54 3.04 18.31 0.26
N PRO A 55 2.72 19.30 -0.59
CA PRO A 55 1.99 20.48 -0.16
C PRO A 55 0.63 20.14 0.49
N VAL A 56 0.28 20.83 1.58
CA VAL A 56 -0.92 20.53 2.39
C VAL A 56 -2.21 20.76 1.61
N ASP A 57 -2.25 21.81 0.80
CA ASP A 57 -3.36 22.12 -0.10
C ASP A 57 -3.64 20.99 -1.10
N ILE A 58 -2.60 20.40 -1.69
CA ILE A 58 -2.73 19.23 -2.57
C ILE A 58 -3.30 18.04 -1.80
N GLN A 59 -2.84 17.80 -0.56
CA GLN A 59 -3.35 16.71 0.27
C GLN A 59 -4.84 16.87 0.57
N LEU A 60 -5.28 18.08 0.94
CA LEU A 60 -6.68 18.40 1.22
C LEU A 60 -7.56 18.20 -0.02
N ASN A 61 -7.16 18.75 -1.17
CA ASN A 61 -7.89 18.61 -2.43
C ASN A 61 -8.06 17.14 -2.83
N VAL A 62 -7.00 16.34 -2.72
CA VAL A 62 -7.07 14.90 -3.02
C VAL A 62 -7.96 14.19 -2.01
N GLN A 63 -7.91 14.53 -0.73
CA GLN A 63 -8.75 13.92 0.29
C GLN A 63 -10.24 14.19 0.04
N GLU A 64 -10.60 15.41 -0.36
CA GLU A 64 -11.97 15.76 -0.76
C GLU A 64 -12.43 14.97 -1.99
N GLU A 65 -11.60 14.87 -3.02
CA GLU A 65 -11.91 14.08 -4.23
C GLU A 65 -12.08 12.58 -3.94
N MET A 66 -11.26 12.02 -3.05
CA MET A 66 -11.42 10.63 -2.61
C MET A 66 -12.72 10.42 -1.84
N ALA A 67 -13.11 11.39 -0.98
CA ALA A 67 -14.36 11.35 -0.24
C ALA A 67 -15.59 11.40 -1.17
N LYS A 68 -15.58 12.27 -2.19
CA LYS A 68 -16.62 12.32 -3.24
C LYS A 68 -16.79 10.97 -3.96
N ARG A 69 -15.69 10.25 -4.16
CA ARG A 69 -15.66 8.91 -4.77
C ARG A 69 -15.93 7.77 -3.80
N GLN A 70 -16.22 8.07 -2.52
CA GLN A 70 -16.40 7.10 -1.44
C GLN A 70 -15.20 6.15 -1.27
N GLN A 71 -14.01 6.62 -1.61
CA GLN A 71 -12.76 5.88 -1.46
C GLN A 71 -12.07 6.31 -0.17
N ARG A 72 -11.66 5.33 0.65
CA ARG A 72 -10.90 5.60 1.87
C ARG A 72 -9.44 5.88 1.51
N ALA A 73 -8.95 7.05 1.88
CA ALA A 73 -7.57 7.47 1.68
C ALA A 73 -6.94 7.99 2.99
N ILE A 74 -5.68 7.65 3.22
CA ILE A 74 -4.89 8.11 4.37
C ILE A 74 -3.57 8.70 3.88
N PHE A 75 -3.21 9.87 4.40
CA PHE A 75 -1.89 10.47 4.21
C PHE A 75 -0.95 10.13 5.37
N THR A 76 0.26 9.69 5.07
CA THR A 76 1.28 9.26 6.06
C THR A 76 2.70 9.54 5.53
N ASP A 77 3.66 9.64 6.43
CA ASP A 77 5.11 9.67 6.17
C ASP A 77 5.79 8.35 6.63
N ALA A 78 4.99 7.29 6.83
CA ALA A 78 5.37 6.03 7.44
C ALA A 78 5.88 6.14 8.91
N ASN A 79 5.65 7.28 9.58
CA ASN A 79 5.85 7.45 11.02
C ASN A 79 4.57 7.95 11.72
N LYS A 80 3.85 8.86 11.08
CA LYS A 80 2.60 9.47 11.55
C LYS A 80 1.39 8.77 10.94
N LYS A 81 0.30 8.66 11.71
CA LYS A 81 -1.00 8.09 11.27
C LYS A 81 -0.94 6.61 10.81
N VAL A 82 0.17 5.91 11.05
CA VAL A 82 0.31 4.47 10.75
C VAL A 82 -0.60 3.63 11.67
N SER A 83 -0.82 4.06 12.91
CA SER A 83 -1.79 3.46 13.84
C SER A 83 -3.19 3.43 13.23
N HIS A 84 -3.65 4.52 12.61
CA HIS A 84 -4.99 4.57 12.01
C HIS A 84 -5.18 3.53 10.89
N ILE A 85 -4.12 3.19 10.16
CA ILE A 85 -4.16 2.12 9.15
C ILE A 85 -4.41 0.76 9.83
N LEU A 86 -3.73 0.49 10.95
CA LEU A 86 -3.95 -0.71 11.75
C LEU A 86 -5.34 -0.72 12.37
N ASP A 87 -5.80 0.39 12.94
CA ASP A 87 -7.10 0.51 13.58
C ASP A 87 -8.23 0.14 12.59
N ILE A 88 -8.17 0.67 11.36
CA ILE A 88 -9.12 0.30 10.30
C ILE A 88 -9.08 -1.20 10.00
N ALA A 89 -7.88 -1.79 9.89
CA ALA A 89 -7.75 -3.21 9.61
C ALA A 89 -8.31 -4.07 10.76
N VAL A 90 -8.04 -3.67 12.01
CA VAL A 90 -8.56 -4.32 13.22
C VAL A 90 -10.08 -4.21 13.27
N ASP A 91 -10.64 -3.05 12.97
CA ASP A 91 -12.08 -2.82 12.95
C ASP A 91 -12.77 -3.69 11.89
N ILE A 92 -12.18 -3.82 10.70
CA ILE A 92 -12.72 -4.70 9.65
C ILE A 92 -12.67 -6.16 10.11
N ALA A 93 -11.53 -6.61 10.65
CA ALA A 93 -11.34 -7.98 11.11
C ALA A 93 -12.31 -8.35 12.24
N LYS A 94 -12.58 -7.43 13.17
CA LYS A 94 -13.48 -7.65 14.31
C LYS A 94 -14.97 -7.69 13.94
N ARG A 95 -15.38 -7.10 12.81
CA ARG A 95 -16.79 -7.08 12.38
C ARG A 95 -17.35 -8.48 12.13
N ASP A 96 -16.52 -9.40 11.65
CA ASP A 96 -16.91 -10.77 11.35
C ASP A 96 -15.77 -11.74 11.67
N PRO A 97 -15.61 -12.14 12.95
CA PRO A 97 -14.53 -13.03 13.38
C PRO A 97 -14.61 -14.44 12.76
N VAL A 98 -15.81 -14.87 12.35
CA VAL A 98 -16.03 -16.18 11.70
C VAL A 98 -15.48 -16.15 10.28
N LYS A 99 -15.73 -15.07 9.54
CA LYS A 99 -15.17 -14.84 8.21
C LYS A 99 -13.67 -14.53 8.24
N TYR A 100 -13.20 -13.85 9.28
CA TYR A 100 -11.82 -13.39 9.42
C TYR A 100 -11.10 -14.02 10.63
N PRO A 101 -10.92 -15.36 10.67
CA PRO A 101 -10.16 -16.01 11.74
C PRO A 101 -8.68 -15.59 11.72
N GLN A 102 -8.18 -15.21 10.54
CA GLN A 102 -6.92 -14.49 10.31
C GLN A 102 -7.17 -13.43 9.25
N PHE A 103 -6.75 -12.19 9.50
CA PHE A 103 -6.94 -11.10 8.54
C PHE A 103 -5.68 -10.90 7.71
N SER A 104 -5.79 -11.07 6.40
CA SER A 104 -4.68 -11.00 5.46
C SER A 104 -4.75 -9.73 4.63
N ILE A 105 -3.70 -8.92 4.70
CA ILE A 105 -3.56 -7.65 3.99
C ILE A 105 -2.47 -7.80 2.93
N MET A 106 -2.70 -7.26 1.74
CA MET A 106 -1.66 -7.14 0.71
C MET A 106 -1.27 -5.68 0.53
N VAL A 107 0.03 -5.37 0.60
CA VAL A 107 0.53 -4.02 0.31
C VAL A 107 1.01 -3.98 -1.13
N VAL A 108 0.41 -3.09 -1.93
CA VAL A 108 0.71 -2.94 -3.36
C VAL A 108 1.08 -1.50 -3.70
N GLY A 109 1.65 -1.29 -4.89
CA GLY A 109 2.04 0.03 -5.38
C GLY A 109 3.33 0.00 -6.20
N MET A 110 3.61 1.09 -6.90
CA MET A 110 4.83 1.23 -7.73
C MET A 110 6.11 1.04 -6.90
N PRO A 111 7.24 0.68 -7.52
CA PRO A 111 8.54 0.74 -6.85
C PRO A 111 8.79 2.10 -6.20
N ASN A 112 9.58 2.11 -5.13
CA ASN A 112 10.03 3.33 -4.41
C ASN A 112 8.94 4.27 -3.82
N VAL A 113 7.64 3.94 -3.89
CA VAL A 113 6.56 4.66 -3.16
C VAL A 113 6.68 4.55 -1.64
N GLY A 114 7.52 3.63 -1.14
CA GLY A 114 7.76 3.43 0.30
C GLY A 114 6.97 2.28 0.96
N LYS A 115 6.54 1.28 0.18
CA LYS A 115 5.87 0.06 0.68
C LYS A 115 6.64 -0.62 1.83
N SER A 116 7.94 -0.86 1.66
CA SER A 116 8.78 -1.49 2.70
C SER A 116 8.85 -0.67 3.98
N SER A 117 8.91 0.67 3.85
CA SER A 117 8.88 1.57 5.01
C SER A 117 7.54 1.48 5.74
N LEU A 118 6.43 1.48 4.99
CA LEU A 118 5.08 1.33 5.54
C LEU A 118 4.91 -0.03 6.26
N ILE A 119 5.32 -1.13 5.64
CA ILE A 119 5.28 -2.48 6.25
C ILE A 119 6.06 -2.50 7.57
N ASN A 120 7.28 -1.95 7.58
CA ASN A 120 8.10 -1.88 8.78
C ASN A 120 7.48 -1.01 9.87
N ALA A 121 6.82 0.09 9.51
CA ALA A 121 6.13 0.97 10.44
C ALA A 121 4.90 0.30 11.06
N LEU A 122 4.10 -0.39 10.24
CA LEU A 122 2.95 -1.18 10.69
C LEU A 122 3.38 -2.27 11.67
N ARG A 123 4.44 -3.02 11.34
CA ARG A 123 4.99 -4.05 12.23
C ARG A 123 5.49 -3.48 13.56
N ARG A 124 6.18 -2.34 13.51
CA ARG A 124 6.68 -1.68 14.72
C ARG A 124 5.53 -1.22 15.61
N THR A 125 4.51 -0.59 15.01
CA THR A 125 3.37 -0.02 15.75
C THR A 125 2.47 -1.10 16.33
N GLY A 126 2.18 -2.17 15.59
CA GLY A 126 1.17 -3.15 15.99
C GLY A 126 1.67 -4.35 16.80
N VAL A 127 2.96 -4.70 16.72
CA VAL A 127 3.55 -5.82 17.51
C VAL A 127 4.84 -5.44 18.24
N ASN A 128 5.26 -4.17 18.24
CA ASN A 128 6.50 -3.70 18.87
C ASN A 128 7.76 -4.49 18.45
N ARG A 129 7.82 -4.98 17.20
CA ARG A 129 8.97 -5.72 16.65
C ARG A 129 9.76 -4.89 15.62
N GLY A 130 11.02 -5.26 15.42
CA GLY A 130 11.97 -4.59 14.50
C GLY A 130 11.61 -4.66 13.02
N LYS A 131 12.57 -4.38 12.13
CA LYS A 131 12.32 -4.38 10.66
C LYS A 131 12.04 -5.80 10.14
N ALA A 132 11.13 -5.93 9.18
CA ALA A 132 10.83 -7.17 8.46
C ALA A 132 11.11 -7.07 6.95
N ALA A 133 11.01 -5.88 6.36
CA ALA A 133 11.30 -5.62 4.95
C ALA A 133 12.59 -4.81 4.79
N SER A 134 13.39 -5.12 3.77
CA SER A 134 14.59 -4.33 3.42
C SER A 134 14.18 -2.97 2.85
N THR A 135 14.82 -1.90 3.32
CA THR A 135 14.61 -0.52 2.87
C THR A 135 15.88 -0.01 2.18
N GLY A 136 15.82 0.31 0.89
CA GLY A 136 16.94 0.87 0.12
C GLY A 136 16.50 1.41 -1.24
N ALA A 137 17.25 2.34 -1.81
CA ALA A 137 16.89 3.09 -3.03
C ALA A 137 17.08 2.30 -4.35
N LYS A 138 17.64 1.09 -4.30
CA LYS A 138 17.83 0.26 -5.50
C LYS A 138 16.52 -0.46 -5.85
N PRO A 139 15.92 -0.22 -7.03
CA PRO A 139 14.77 -0.99 -7.51
C PRO A 139 15.10 -2.47 -7.55
N GLY A 140 14.17 -3.35 -7.15
CA GLY A 140 14.33 -4.81 -7.24
C GLY A 140 15.02 -5.49 -6.05
N VAL A 141 15.32 -4.79 -4.95
CA VAL A 141 15.97 -5.37 -3.75
C VAL A 141 14.99 -6.06 -2.78
N THR A 142 13.71 -6.18 -3.13
CA THR A 142 12.81 -7.09 -2.41
C THR A 142 13.13 -8.53 -2.83
N ARG A 143 14.18 -9.13 -2.25
CA ARG A 143 14.41 -10.58 -2.31
C ARG A 143 13.11 -11.24 -1.87
N ALA A 144 12.60 -12.19 -2.66
CA ALA A 144 11.31 -12.87 -2.47
C ALA A 144 10.92 -13.10 -1.00
N VAL A 145 10.24 -12.13 -0.38
CA VAL A 145 9.65 -12.32 0.95
C VAL A 145 8.25 -12.85 0.69
N SER A 146 8.19 -14.13 0.34
CA SER A 146 6.95 -14.90 0.25
C SER A 146 6.32 -15.17 1.62
N SER A 147 6.85 -14.61 2.71
CA SER A 147 6.42 -14.88 4.08
C SER A 147 5.44 -13.82 4.58
N LYS A 148 4.33 -14.29 5.14
CA LYS A 148 3.34 -13.46 5.83
C LYS A 148 4.01 -12.76 7.03
N ILE A 149 3.99 -11.44 7.07
CA ILE A 149 4.52 -10.63 8.16
C ILE A 149 3.39 -10.34 9.15
N ARG A 150 3.44 -10.89 10.36
CA ARG A 150 2.46 -10.53 11.39
C ARG A 150 2.66 -9.08 11.83
N VAL A 151 1.57 -8.31 11.86
CA VAL A 151 1.54 -6.90 12.28
C VAL A 151 0.55 -6.58 13.40
N PHE A 152 -0.32 -7.51 13.78
CA PHE A 152 -1.16 -7.39 14.97
C PHE A 152 -1.44 -8.78 15.54
N ASP A 153 -1.55 -8.90 16.87
CA ASP A 153 -1.70 -10.21 17.52
C ASP A 153 -3.16 -10.63 17.75
N LYS A 154 -4.05 -9.70 18.12
CA LYS A 154 -5.45 -10.01 18.49
C LYS A 154 -6.45 -8.94 18.00
N PRO A 155 -7.10 -9.11 16.83
CA PRO A 155 -7.09 -10.31 15.99
C PRO A 155 -5.74 -10.49 15.25
N PRO A 156 -5.39 -11.72 14.83
CA PRO A 156 -4.15 -11.93 14.10
C PRO A 156 -4.24 -11.31 12.71
N ILE A 157 -3.40 -10.30 12.46
CA ILE A 157 -3.29 -9.59 11.17
C ILE A 157 -1.93 -9.85 10.53
N TYR A 158 -1.94 -10.23 9.26
CA TYR A 158 -0.75 -10.53 8.46
C TYR A 158 -0.68 -9.65 7.22
N LEU A 159 0.51 -9.12 6.93
CA LEU A 159 0.84 -8.46 5.66
C LEU A 159 1.55 -9.44 4.73
N LEU A 160 1.11 -9.45 3.48
CA LEU A 160 1.85 -10.04 2.37
C LEU A 160 2.63 -8.92 1.69
N ASP A 161 3.97 -9.02 1.73
CA ASP A 161 4.83 -8.13 0.96
C ASP A 161 4.77 -8.53 -0.52
N THR A 162 4.60 -7.56 -1.39
CA THR A 162 4.61 -7.79 -2.84
C THR A 162 5.71 -6.96 -3.49
N PRO A 163 6.45 -7.53 -4.46
CA PRO A 163 7.39 -6.74 -5.23
C PRO A 163 6.64 -5.59 -5.90
N GLY A 164 7.26 -4.41 -5.92
CA GLY A 164 6.67 -3.26 -6.59
C GLY A 164 6.40 -3.57 -8.06
N VAL A 165 5.16 -3.44 -8.50
CA VAL A 165 4.79 -3.63 -9.90
C VAL A 165 4.79 -2.27 -10.57
N MET A 166 5.74 -2.08 -11.50
CA MET A 166 5.82 -0.89 -12.33
C MET A 166 4.56 -0.75 -13.20
N MET A 167 4.26 0.50 -13.59
CA MET A 167 3.32 0.72 -14.68
C MET A 167 3.92 0.15 -15.97
N PRO A 168 3.21 -0.68 -16.73
CA PRO A 168 3.72 -1.18 -18.01
C PRO A 168 3.79 -0.08 -19.08
N HIS A 169 3.02 1.00 -18.92
CA HIS A 169 2.97 2.12 -19.84
C HIS A 169 2.77 3.43 -19.06
N ILE A 170 3.63 4.42 -19.31
CA ILE A 170 3.46 5.77 -18.78
C ILE A 170 2.65 6.56 -19.82
N PRO A 171 1.47 7.11 -19.46
CA PRO A 171 0.51 7.64 -20.43
C PRO A 171 1.03 8.86 -21.20
N ASP A 172 1.86 9.70 -20.58
CA ASP A 172 2.33 10.95 -21.15
C ASP A 172 3.69 11.37 -20.59
N THR A 173 4.38 12.25 -21.31
CA THR A 173 5.72 12.75 -20.97
C THR A 173 5.75 13.48 -19.63
N MET A 174 4.70 14.24 -19.28
CA MET A 174 4.67 14.96 -18.00
C MET A 174 4.54 14.00 -16.82
N THR A 175 3.76 12.94 -16.95
CA THR A 175 3.70 11.85 -15.97
C THR A 175 5.06 11.16 -15.85
N ALA A 176 5.77 10.91 -16.96
CA ALA A 176 7.11 10.32 -16.93
C ALA A 176 8.11 11.18 -16.15
N ILE A 177 8.12 12.50 -16.43
CA ILE A 177 8.99 13.46 -15.74
C ILE A 177 8.65 13.49 -14.24
N LYS A 178 7.36 13.55 -13.87
CA LYS A 178 6.92 13.54 -12.46
C LYS A 178 7.39 12.28 -11.73
N VAL A 179 7.19 11.11 -12.32
CA VAL A 179 7.63 9.82 -11.75
C VAL A 179 9.16 9.81 -11.57
N ALA A 180 9.92 10.21 -12.59
CA ALA A 180 11.38 10.28 -12.53
C ALA A 180 11.90 11.23 -11.44
N LEU A 181 11.33 12.44 -11.33
CA LEU A 181 11.72 13.44 -10.32
C LEU A 181 11.45 12.97 -8.88
N THR A 182 10.54 12.01 -8.71
CA THR A 182 10.22 11.44 -7.41
C THR A 182 11.07 10.22 -7.05
N GLY A 183 11.98 9.79 -7.92
CA GLY A 183 12.87 8.64 -7.73
C GLY A 183 12.16 7.29 -7.85
N MET A 184 11.06 7.24 -8.61
CA MET A 184 10.28 6.03 -8.87
C MET A 184 10.61 5.42 -10.23
#